data_AF-A0A9E4EHT3-F1
#
_entry.id   AF-A0A9E4EHT3-F1
#
_cell.length_a   1.000
_cell.length_b   1.000
_cell.length_c   1.000
_cell.angle_alpha   90.00
_cell.angle_beta   90.00
_cell.angle_gamma   90.00
#
_symmetry.space_group_name_H-M   'P 1'
#
loop_
_entity.id
_entity.type
_entity.pdbx_description
1 polymer ?
#
loop_
_entity_poly.entity_id
_entity_poly.type
_entity_poly.pdbx_seq_one_letter_code
_entity_poly.pdbx_strand_id
1 'polypeptide(L)'
;MPWCPARKCTKRVPRRVGRAGWIARPDRDTHLSTDYHAAPCKDPKGGKLDLHLDGKRARVTGGTRGIGRAVVEAPADEGCRVSFCARTADAVQTAEMELRQRGRTAFGTPVDVTDDTAVADWAEACAARMGGIDIVNR
;
A
#
# COMPACT_ATOMS: atom_id res chain seq x y z
N MET A 1 49.45 -18.77 5.18
CA MET A 1 48.54 -19.25 6.26
C MET A 1 48.88 -18.43 7.51
N PRO A 2 47.93 -17.96 8.36
CA PRO A 2 46.70 -18.62 8.87
C PRO A 2 45.41 -17.75 8.74
N TRP A 3 44.19 -18.25 8.52
CA TRP A 3 43.22 -19.00 9.37
C TRP A 3 42.40 -18.15 10.36
N CYS A 4 41.07 -18.00 10.13
CA CYS A 4 39.97 -18.16 11.11
C CYS A 4 38.56 -17.99 10.44
N PRO A 5 37.43 -18.46 11.02
CA PRO A 5 36.77 -19.68 10.55
C PRO A 5 35.25 -19.55 10.29
N ALA A 6 34.68 -20.65 9.80
CA ALA A 6 33.28 -20.89 9.47
C ALA A 6 32.21 -20.33 10.42
N ARG A 7 31.13 -19.77 9.84
CA ARG A 7 29.75 -20.19 10.17
C ARG A 7 28.93 -20.38 8.90
N LYS A 8 28.41 -21.59 8.80
CA LYS A 8 27.58 -22.14 7.74
C LYS A 8 26.22 -21.44 7.77
N CYS A 9 25.80 -20.80 6.67
CA CYS A 9 24.38 -20.56 6.41
C CYS A 9 23.99 -21.38 5.16
N THR A 10 23.86 -22.68 5.38
CA THR A 10 23.37 -23.65 4.42
C THR A 10 21.85 -23.50 4.29
N LYS A 11 21.37 -22.62 3.41
CA LYS A 11 20.05 -22.78 2.76
C LYS A 11 20.16 -22.36 1.30
N ARG A 12 20.77 -23.25 0.52
CA ARG A 12 20.69 -23.30 -0.94
C ARG A 12 19.21 -23.48 -1.30
N VAL A 13 18.54 -22.43 -1.79
CA VAL A 13 17.16 -22.52 -2.29
C VAL A 13 17.16 -23.51 -3.47
N PRO A 14 16.46 -24.66 -3.39
CA PRO A 14 16.41 -25.56 -4.52
C PRO A 14 15.50 -24.94 -5.60
N ARG A 15 16.11 -24.50 -6.71
CA ARG A 15 15.39 -24.26 -7.97
C ARG A 15 14.93 -25.62 -8.50
N ARG A 16 13.66 -25.99 -8.27
CA ARG A 16 12.95 -26.94 -9.13
C ARG A 16 11.77 -26.24 -9.79
N VAL A 17 11.96 -25.92 -11.07
CA VAL A 17 10.88 -25.63 -12.01
C VAL A 17 10.35 -26.98 -12.47
N GLY A 18 9.14 -27.33 -12.03
CA GLY A 18 8.39 -28.52 -12.48
C GLY A 18 7.07 -28.08 -13.08
N ARG A 19 6.73 -28.65 -14.24
CA ARG A 19 5.50 -28.39 -15.02
C ARG A 19 4.25 -28.87 -14.28
N ALA A 20 3.12 -28.24 -14.60
CA ALA A 20 1.74 -28.46 -14.14
C ALA A 20 1.39 -27.71 -12.83
N GLY A 21 0.41 -26.82 -12.99
CA GLY A 21 -0.06 -25.87 -11.99
C GLY A 21 -0.83 -26.49 -10.83
N TRP A 22 -1.23 -25.58 -9.92
CA TRP A 22 -1.94 -25.73 -8.65
C TRP A 22 -1.02 -25.92 -7.44
N ILE A 23 -0.83 -24.83 -6.68
CA ILE A 23 -0.35 -24.88 -5.30
C ILE A 23 -1.51 -25.47 -4.48
N ALA A 24 -1.29 -26.65 -3.90
CA ALA A 24 -2.23 -27.27 -2.98
C ALA A 24 -2.50 -26.31 -1.81
N ARG A 25 -3.78 -26.09 -1.48
CA ARG A 25 -4.18 -25.39 -0.25
C ARG A 25 -3.79 -26.27 0.94
N PRO A 26 -2.94 -25.80 1.88
CA PRO A 26 -2.70 -26.55 3.10
C PRO A 26 -3.99 -26.62 3.93
N ASP A 27 -4.07 -27.70 4.72
CA ASP A 27 -5.19 -28.06 5.58
C ASP A 27 -5.49 -26.99 6.64
N ARG A 28 -6.70 -27.05 7.18
CA ARG A 28 -7.33 -25.99 7.98
C ARG A 28 -6.95 -26.01 9.47
N ASP A 29 -6.04 -26.90 9.90
CA ASP A 29 -5.83 -27.22 11.33
C ASP A 29 -4.36 -27.19 11.78
N THR A 30 -3.53 -26.36 11.14
CA THR A 30 -2.23 -25.95 11.73
C THR A 30 -2.30 -24.48 12.12
N HIS A 31 -2.19 -24.21 13.42
CA HIS A 31 -2.04 -22.89 14.01
C HIS A 31 -1.16 -21.99 13.11
N LEU A 32 -1.78 -21.03 12.41
CA LEU A 32 -1.05 -19.97 11.72
C LEU A 32 -0.30 -19.19 12.80
N SER A 33 1.00 -19.45 12.91
CA SER A 33 1.86 -18.56 13.67
C SER A 33 1.76 -17.18 13.05
N THR A 34 1.58 -16.17 13.90
CA THR A 34 1.34 -14.76 13.56
C THR A 34 2.58 -14.09 12.95
N ASP A 35 3.52 -14.87 12.42
CA ASP A 35 4.83 -14.42 11.92
C ASP A 35 4.81 -14.07 10.43
N TYR A 36 3.62 -13.96 9.83
CA TYR A 36 3.44 -13.24 8.57
C TYR A 36 3.53 -11.72 8.83
N HIS A 37 4.68 -11.28 9.32
CA HIS A 37 5.11 -9.93 9.03
C HIS A 37 5.37 -9.90 7.54
N ALA A 38 4.44 -9.30 6.78
CA ALA A 38 4.67 -8.97 5.38
C ALA A 38 5.95 -8.12 5.32
N ALA A 39 7.08 -8.78 5.03
CA ALA A 39 8.31 -8.08 4.74
C ALA A 39 7.98 -7.17 3.54
N PRO A 40 8.23 -5.84 3.64
CA PRO A 40 8.06 -4.99 2.48
C PRO A 40 8.91 -5.61 1.37
N CYS A 41 8.33 -5.78 0.17
CA CYS A 41 9.08 -6.20 -1.00
C CYS A 41 10.16 -5.13 -1.23
N LYS A 42 11.34 -5.37 -0.66
CA LYS A 42 12.50 -4.49 -0.84
C LYS A 42 13.06 -4.79 -2.21
N ASP A 43 13.29 -3.74 -2.99
CA ASP A 43 14.03 -3.86 -4.23
C ASP A 43 15.33 -4.65 -4.00
N PRO A 44 15.75 -5.52 -4.94
CA PRO A 44 16.99 -6.28 -4.82
C PRO A 44 18.24 -5.40 -4.74
N LYS A 45 18.10 -4.08 -4.89
CA LYS A 45 19.16 -3.07 -4.72
C LYS A 45 19.08 -2.28 -3.40
N GLY A 46 18.11 -2.55 -2.52
CA GLY A 46 18.02 -1.93 -1.19
C GLY A 46 17.69 -0.43 -1.16
N GLY A 47 17.29 0.16 -2.29
CA GLY A 47 16.79 1.54 -2.38
C GLY A 47 15.27 1.58 -2.33
N LYS A 48 14.71 2.71 -1.90
CA LYS A 48 13.29 3.04 -2.14
C LYS A 48 13.08 3.10 -3.66
N LEU A 49 12.07 2.41 -4.18
CA LEU A 49 11.67 2.56 -5.58
C LEU A 49 11.24 4.02 -5.79
N ASP A 50 11.88 4.72 -6.71
CA ASP A 50 11.46 6.07 -7.12
C ASP A 50 10.44 5.94 -8.25
N LEU A 51 9.19 6.27 -7.96
CA LEU A 51 8.08 6.20 -8.92
C LEU A 51 7.83 7.56 -9.60
N HIS A 52 8.64 8.58 -9.28
CA HIS A 52 8.50 9.94 -9.80
C HIS A 52 7.08 10.52 -9.64
N LEU A 53 6.51 10.34 -8.45
CA LEU A 53 5.12 10.77 -8.13
C LEU A 53 5.03 12.18 -7.52
N ASP A 54 6.16 12.89 -7.42
CA ASP A 54 6.18 14.24 -6.90
C ASP A 54 5.25 15.18 -7.70
N GLY A 55 4.44 15.96 -6.98
CA GLY A 55 3.46 16.87 -7.58
C GLY A 55 2.27 16.19 -8.29
N LYS A 56 2.24 14.85 -8.40
CA LYS A 56 1.09 14.13 -8.97
C LYS A 56 -0.09 14.13 -7.99
N ARG A 57 -1.27 13.81 -8.52
CA ARG A 57 -2.55 13.82 -7.78
C ARG A 57 -3.21 12.46 -7.87
N ALA A 58 -3.32 11.77 -6.73
CA ALA A 58 -3.89 10.43 -6.67
C ALA A 58 -5.23 10.42 -5.93
N ARG A 59 -6.19 9.64 -6.43
CA ARG A 59 -7.44 9.33 -5.76
C ARG A 59 -7.50 7.85 -5.40
N VAL A 60 -7.81 7.54 -4.14
CA VAL A 60 -7.82 6.16 -3.63
C VAL A 60 -9.13 5.85 -2.90
N THR A 61 -9.84 4.82 -3.35
CA THR A 61 -10.97 4.24 -2.62
C THR A 61 -10.47 3.35 -1.47
N GLY A 62 -11.16 3.35 -0.33
CA GLY A 62 -10.81 2.47 0.80
C GLY A 62 -9.47 2.79 1.49
N GLY A 63 -8.99 4.04 1.43
CA GLY A 63 -7.64 4.43 1.87
C GLY A 63 -7.36 4.45 3.39
N THR A 64 -8.27 3.95 4.23
CA THR A 64 -8.14 4.03 5.70
C THR A 64 -7.35 2.89 6.31
N ARG A 65 -7.36 1.68 5.71
CA ARG A 65 -6.82 0.47 6.32
C ARG A 65 -6.18 -0.46 5.28
N GLY A 66 -5.35 -1.39 5.75
CA GLY A 66 -4.78 -2.48 4.94
C GLY A 66 -4.03 -1.98 3.70
N ILE A 67 -4.31 -2.61 2.56
CA ILE A 67 -3.67 -2.29 1.28
C ILE A 67 -4.01 -0.86 0.84
N GLY A 68 -5.26 -0.42 1.00
CA GLY A 68 -5.67 0.94 0.62
C GLY A 68 -4.88 2.00 1.38
N ARG A 69 -4.61 1.78 2.67
CA ARG A 69 -3.75 2.67 3.45
C ARG A 69 -2.32 2.71 2.90
N ALA A 70 -1.73 1.56 2.61
CA ALA A 70 -0.38 1.51 2.02
C ALA A 70 -0.32 2.23 0.65
N VAL A 71 -1.37 2.10 -0.16
CA VAL A 71 -1.51 2.78 -1.46
C VAL A 71 -1.69 4.29 -1.31
N VAL A 72 -2.20 4.78 -0.18
CA VAL A 72 -2.21 6.22 0.13
C VAL A 72 -0.85 6.67 0.64
N GLU A 73 -0.22 5.90 1.52
CA GLU A 73 1.03 6.28 2.17
C GLU A 73 2.22 6.32 1.21
N ALA A 74 2.37 5.33 0.34
CA ALA A 74 3.50 5.24 -0.60
C ALA A 74 3.64 6.46 -1.54
N PRO A 75 2.62 6.86 -2.32
CA PRO A 75 2.71 8.05 -3.17
C PRO A 75 2.81 9.33 -2.34
N ALA A 76 2.13 9.40 -1.19
CA ALA A 76 2.20 10.57 -0.32
C ALA A 76 3.62 10.78 0.27
N ASP A 77 4.37 9.70 0.48
CA ASP A 77 5.80 9.72 0.87
C ASP A 77 6.75 10.18 -0.24
N GLU A 78 6.26 10.30 -1.47
CA GLU A 78 7.00 10.81 -2.63
C GLU A 78 6.60 12.24 -3.01
N GLY A 79 5.72 12.89 -2.22
CA GLY A 79 5.25 14.25 -2.51
C GLY A 79 3.97 14.33 -3.33
N CYS A 80 3.32 13.18 -3.59
CA CYS A 80 2.02 13.15 -4.25
C CYS A 80 0.93 13.74 -3.34
N ARG A 81 0.01 14.51 -3.93
CA ARG A 81 -1.23 14.92 -3.27
C ARG A 81 -2.23 13.77 -3.36
N VAL A 82 -2.72 13.29 -2.23
CA VAL A 82 -3.61 12.12 -2.22
C VAL A 82 -4.96 12.47 -1.62
N SER A 83 -6.03 12.20 -2.35
CA SER A 83 -7.39 12.19 -1.80
C SER A 83 -7.86 10.75 -1.64
N PHE A 84 -8.43 10.44 -0.48
CA PHE A 84 -8.89 9.08 -0.19
C PHE A 84 -10.27 9.08 0.46
N CYS A 85 -11.01 7.99 0.28
CA CYS A 85 -12.31 7.81 0.90
C CYS A 85 -12.46 6.49 1.66
N ALA A 86 -13.40 6.46 2.59
CA ALA A 86 -13.93 5.25 3.20
C ALA A 86 -15.32 5.54 3.82
N ARG A 87 -16.02 4.49 4.23
CA ARG A 87 -17.38 4.60 4.79
C ARG A 87 -17.44 5.20 6.19
N THR A 88 -16.41 5.00 7.02
CA THR A 88 -16.42 5.40 8.43
C THR A 88 -15.70 6.73 8.61
N ALA A 89 -16.46 7.79 8.96
CA ALA A 89 -15.91 9.14 9.11
C ALA A 89 -14.75 9.24 10.12
N ASP A 90 -14.87 8.58 11.27
CA ASP A 90 -13.84 8.59 12.31
C ASP A 90 -12.50 7.99 11.84
N ALA A 91 -12.57 6.88 11.09
CA ALA A 91 -11.39 6.25 10.51
C ALA A 91 -10.75 7.13 9.42
N VAL A 92 -11.57 7.86 8.64
CA VAL A 92 -11.07 8.81 7.62
C VAL A 92 -10.35 9.97 8.28
N GLN A 93 -10.94 10.56 9.33
CA GLN A 93 -10.35 11.71 10.03
C GLN A 93 -9.04 11.33 10.72
N THR A 94 -9.02 10.19 11.42
CA THR A 94 -7.78 9.66 12.04
C THR A 94 -6.69 9.44 10.99
N ALA A 95 -7.05 8.78 9.88
CA ALA A 95 -6.13 8.52 8.78
C ALA A 95 -5.57 9.81 8.16
N GLU A 96 -6.41 10.83 7.96
CA GLU A 96 -6.01 12.12 7.39
C GLU A 96 -5.08 12.87 8.33
N MET A 97 -5.40 12.90 9.62
CA MET A 97 -4.58 13.53 10.65
C MET A 97 -3.19 12.90 10.72
N GLU A 98 -3.09 11.57 10.75
CA GLU A 98 -1.80 10.86 10.79
C GLU A 98 -0.92 11.19 9.57
N LEU A 99 -1.52 11.26 8.38
CA LEU A 99 -0.80 11.60 7.15
C LEU A 99 -0.29 13.04 7.20
N ARG A 100 -1.12 13.98 7.67
CA ARG A 100 -0.76 15.39 7.82
C ARG A 100 0.33 15.60 8.86
N GLN A 101 0.28 14.88 9.98
CA GLN A 101 1.34 14.93 11.00
C GLN A 101 2.70 14.49 10.46
N ARG A 102 2.72 13.62 9.44
CA ARG A 102 3.94 13.22 8.71
C ARG A 102 4.35 14.22 7.62
N GLY A 103 3.72 15.40 7.55
CA GLY A 103 4.01 16.43 6.54
C GLY A 103 3.46 16.13 5.14
N ARG A 104 2.57 15.13 5.01
CA ARG A 104 2.03 14.71 3.71
C ARG A 104 0.77 15.49 3.35
N THR A 105 0.56 15.71 2.05
CA THR A 105 -0.65 16.38 1.55
C THR A 105 -1.75 15.36 1.27
N ALA A 106 -2.60 15.12 2.28
CA ALA A 106 -3.70 14.17 2.19
C ALA A 106 -5.07 14.81 2.52
N PHE A 107 -6.11 14.32 1.83
CA PHE A 107 -7.50 14.75 1.98
C PHE A 107 -8.42 13.55 2.15
N GLY A 108 -9.00 13.40 3.34
CA GLY A 108 -9.97 12.36 3.64
C GLY A 108 -11.39 12.81 3.33
N THR A 109 -12.22 11.91 2.78
CA THR A 109 -13.67 12.17 2.65
C THR A 109 -14.48 10.91 2.97
N PRO A 110 -15.47 10.98 3.88
CA PRO A 110 -16.37 9.86 4.08
C PRO A 110 -17.27 9.69 2.87
N VAL A 111 -17.18 8.54 2.20
CA VAL A 111 -17.97 8.22 1.00
C VAL A 111 -18.33 6.73 1.04
N ASP A 112 -19.59 6.43 0.76
CA ASP A 112 -20.01 5.07 0.44
C ASP A 112 -19.82 4.82 -1.05
N VAL A 113 -18.94 3.87 -1.38
CA VAL A 113 -18.63 3.52 -2.76
C VAL A 113 -19.74 2.72 -3.46
N THR A 114 -20.79 2.33 -2.71
CA THR A 114 -21.98 1.68 -3.27
C THR A 114 -23.01 2.68 -3.81
N ASP A 115 -22.85 3.97 -3.48
CA ASP A 115 -23.64 5.06 -4.05
C ASP A 115 -22.85 5.70 -5.20
N ASP A 116 -23.24 5.37 -6.44
CA ASP A 116 -22.59 5.86 -7.64
C ASP A 116 -22.62 7.40 -7.75
N THR A 117 -23.67 8.04 -7.23
CA THR A 117 -23.81 9.50 -7.25
C THR A 117 -22.80 10.11 -6.28
N ALA A 118 -22.73 9.57 -5.06
CA ALA A 118 -21.77 10.04 -4.06
C ALA A 118 -20.31 9.86 -4.52
N VAL A 119 -20.01 8.79 -5.26
CA VAL A 119 -18.67 8.57 -5.84
C VAL A 119 -18.36 9.57 -6.95
N ALA A 120 -19.34 9.90 -7.79
CA ALA A 120 -19.19 10.88 -8.86
C ALA A 120 -18.93 12.28 -8.28
N ASP A 121 -19.78 12.73 -7.35
CA ASP A 121 -19.65 14.02 -6.67
C ASP A 121 -18.30 14.13 -5.94
N TRP A 122 -17.88 13.04 -5.29
CA TRP A 122 -16.58 12.98 -4.64
C TRP A 122 -15.42 13.09 -5.63
N ALA A 123 -15.49 12.42 -6.78
CA ALA A 123 -14.45 12.49 -7.79
C ALA A 123 -14.29 13.92 -8.35
N GLU A 124 -15.39 14.63 -8.57
CA GLU A 124 -15.37 16.04 -8.95
C GLU A 124 -14.77 16.92 -7.86
N ALA A 125 -15.16 16.72 -6.60
CA ALA A 125 -14.60 17.43 -5.46
C ALA A 125 -13.08 17.19 -5.30
N CYS A 126 -12.61 15.96 -5.52
CA CYS A 126 -11.19 15.62 -5.54
C CYS A 126 -10.44 16.41 -6.62
N ALA A 127 -10.98 16.41 -7.85
CA ALA A 127 -10.37 17.10 -8.98
C ALA A 127 -10.32 18.61 -8.73
N ALA A 128 -11.40 19.22 -8.24
CA ALA A 128 -11.44 20.63 -7.90
C ALA A 128 -10.42 20.99 -6.80
N ARG A 129 -10.32 20.18 -5.74
CA ARG A 129 -9.44 20.43 -4.60
C ARG A 129 -7.95 20.27 -4.93
N MET A 130 -7.62 19.32 -5.80
CA MET A 130 -6.22 19.02 -6.18
C MET A 130 -5.79 19.71 -7.49
N GLY A 131 -6.73 20.33 -8.21
CA GLY A 131 -6.52 20.92 -9.54
C GLY A 131 -6.47 19.90 -10.68
N GLY A 132 -6.99 18.68 -10.46
CA GLY A 132 -7.01 17.55 -11.40
C GLY A 132 -6.73 16.22 -10.70
N ILE A 133 -6.78 15.12 -11.47
CA ILE A 133 -6.46 13.75 -11.00
C ILE A 133 -5.54 13.10 -12.05
N ASP A 134 -4.41 12.55 -11.62
CA ASP A 134 -3.47 11.83 -12.48
C ASP A 134 -3.58 10.31 -12.30
N ILE A 135 -3.89 9.85 -11.08
CA ILE A 135 -3.86 8.45 -10.70
C ILE A 135 -5.15 8.08 -10.00
N VAL A 136 -5.73 6.93 -10.37
CA VAL A 136 -6.97 6.40 -9.77
C VAL A 136 -6.75 4.97 -9.29
N ASN A 137 -7.10 4.72 -8.03
CA ASN A 137 -7.27 3.39 -7.46
C ASN A 137 -8.76 3.23 -7.09
N ARG A 138 -9.41 2.21 -7.66
CA ARG A 138 -10.83 1.89 -7.48
C ARG A 138 -10.97 0.61 -6.67
#